data_AF-A0A1F5D1U9-F1
#
_entry.id   AF-A0A1F5D1U9-F1
#
_cell.length_a   1.000
_cell.length_b   1.000
_cell.length_c   1.000
_cell.angle_alpha   90.00
_cell.angle_beta   90.00
_cell.angle_gamma   90.00
#
_symmetry.space_group_name_H-M   'P 1'
#
loop_
_entity.id
_entity.type
_entity.pdbx_description
1 polymer ?
#
loop_
_entity_poly.entity_id
_entity_poly.type
_entity_poly.pdbx_seq_one_letter_code
_entity_poly.pdbx_strand_id
1 'polypeptide(L)'
;MVQIKALSVRRLVLPFILLMSSGMIGFCQSSQNIGVREGDWARYEVTRITHYDVVYAPFGMESLFESWLVVEIKNVSDSIVTYNLSGFNRLGLKVAEFTLQFDSQHGFEDFSYVIPSNMNLGDILGTRRLWDNVTNSVILGILTVNTTEPREYGGVERLANSLCYSEFQPEGMSTQQPLTIIYQEQYWDKASGILLERKIQCYAFPPNPGEQPCSEWWMKIVDTNLWQMNNDHQSPLRLLSLSLPVIGVAVVAFGRELRRIIGHSRGDKR
;
A
#
# COMPACT_ATOMS: atom_id res chain seq x y z
N MET A 1 -9.04 -19.84 -69.84
CA MET A 1 -9.77 -18.58 -70.08
C MET A 1 -10.82 -18.45 -68.99
N VAL A 2 -10.56 -17.65 -67.95
CA VAL A 2 -11.41 -17.52 -66.75
C VAL A 2 -11.88 -16.07 -66.67
N GLN A 3 -13.20 -15.86 -66.72
CA GLN A 3 -13.79 -14.53 -66.55
C GLN A 3 -14.03 -14.26 -65.06
N ILE A 4 -13.37 -13.23 -64.53
CA ILE A 4 -13.65 -12.69 -63.19
C ILE A 4 -14.67 -11.56 -63.38
N LYS A 5 -15.89 -11.75 -62.85
CA LYS A 5 -16.93 -10.71 -62.80
C LYS A 5 -16.56 -9.67 -61.74
N ALA A 6 -16.47 -8.41 -62.16
CA ALA A 6 -16.28 -7.27 -61.28
C ALA A 6 -17.51 -7.09 -60.37
N LEU A 7 -17.33 -7.33 -59.06
CA LEU A 7 -18.33 -6.98 -58.05
C LEU A 7 -18.39 -5.46 -57.87
N SER A 8 -19.61 -4.92 -57.94
CA SER A 8 -19.92 -3.51 -57.77
C SER A 8 -19.56 -3.01 -56.36
N VAL A 9 -18.53 -2.15 -56.29
CA VAL A 9 -17.96 -1.50 -55.10
C VAL A 9 -18.94 -0.56 -54.36
N ARG A 10 -20.14 -0.31 -54.91
CA ARG A 10 -21.05 0.74 -54.40
C ARG A 10 -21.98 0.37 -53.23
N ARG A 11 -21.91 -0.85 -52.66
CA ARG A 11 -22.82 -1.27 -51.57
C ARG A 11 -22.15 -1.57 -50.21
N LEU A 12 -20.88 -1.22 -50.04
CA LEU A 12 -20.11 -1.53 -48.82
C LEU A 12 -19.66 -0.30 -48.01
N VAL A 13 -20.06 0.92 -48.41
CA VAL A 13 -19.62 2.15 -47.72
C VAL A 13 -20.54 2.54 -46.56
N LEU A 14 -21.80 2.11 -46.56
CA LEU A 14 -22.78 2.54 -45.54
C LEU A 14 -22.67 1.85 -44.16
N PRO A 15 -22.32 0.55 -44.02
CA PRO A 15 -22.22 -0.05 -42.69
C PRO A 15 -20.92 0.32 -41.94
N PHE A 16 -19.94 0.94 -42.61
CA PHE A 16 -18.67 1.34 -41.98
C PHE A 16 -18.76 2.69 -41.25
N ILE A 17 -19.68 3.57 -41.66
CA ILE A 17 -19.83 4.91 -41.04
C ILE A 17 -20.60 4.83 -39.71
N LEU A 18 -21.47 3.83 -39.52
CA LEU A 18 -22.23 3.64 -38.28
C LEU A 18 -21.45 2.94 -37.15
N LEU A 19 -20.32 2.31 -37.44
CA LEU A 19 -19.44 1.68 -36.44
C LEU A 19 -18.40 2.66 -35.83
N MET A 20 -18.18 3.80 -36.47
CA MET A 20 -17.23 4.82 -36.00
C MET A 20 -17.87 5.82 -35.01
N SER A 21 -19.20 5.85 -34.89
CA SER A 21 -19.93 6.73 -33.95
C SER A 21 -20.12 6.13 -32.55
N SER A 22 -19.73 4.88 -32.32
CA SER A 22 -19.82 4.19 -31.02
C SER A 22 -18.50 4.16 -30.22
N GLY A 23 -17.43 4.77 -30.75
CA GLY A 23 -16.08 4.68 -30.17
C GLY A 23 -15.68 5.77 -29.18
N MET A 24 -16.58 6.67 -28.80
CA MET A 24 -16.36 7.65 -27.73
C MET A 24 -17.10 7.18 -26.47
N ILE A 25 -16.71 6.00 -25.95
CA ILE A 25 -16.92 5.74 -24.52
C ILE A 25 -15.97 6.71 -23.83
N GLY A 26 -16.45 7.92 -23.58
CA GLY A 26 -15.79 8.82 -22.66
C GLY A 26 -15.65 8.04 -21.36
N PHE A 27 -14.42 7.74 -20.97
CA PHE A 27 -14.11 7.30 -19.62
C PHE A 27 -14.52 8.47 -18.73
N CYS A 28 -15.79 8.47 -18.32
CA CYS A 28 -16.25 9.31 -17.24
C CYS A 28 -15.53 8.75 -16.01
N GLN A 29 -14.31 9.25 -15.75
CA GLN A 29 -13.60 8.97 -14.52
C GLN A 29 -14.53 9.47 -13.41
N SER A 30 -15.25 8.55 -12.77
CA SER A 30 -15.97 8.88 -11.55
C SER A 30 -14.94 9.52 -10.63
N SER A 31 -15.28 10.64 -10.00
CA SER A 31 -14.38 11.30 -9.04
C SER A 31 -13.79 10.24 -8.11
N GLN A 32 -12.48 10.03 -8.20
CA GLN A 32 -11.79 9.06 -7.36
C GLN A 32 -12.02 9.46 -5.90
N ASN A 33 -12.53 8.51 -5.11
CA ASN A 33 -12.85 8.75 -3.71
C ASN A 33 -11.66 8.26 -2.88
N ILE A 34 -11.04 9.15 -2.11
CA ILE A 34 -10.01 8.77 -1.14
C ILE A 34 -10.70 8.50 0.20
N GLY A 35 -10.61 7.26 0.69
CA GLY A 35 -11.27 6.87 1.94
C GLY A 35 -10.52 7.27 3.21
N VAL A 36 -9.20 7.47 3.12
CA VAL A 36 -8.35 7.94 4.23
C VAL A 36 -8.46 9.45 4.44
N ARG A 37 -8.08 9.93 5.63
CA ARG A 37 -8.11 11.34 6.04
C ARG A 37 -6.80 11.74 6.68
N GLU A 38 -6.55 13.05 6.77
CA GLU A 38 -5.44 13.58 7.57
C GLU A 38 -5.51 13.06 9.02
N GLY A 39 -4.37 12.57 9.52
CA GLY A 39 -4.25 11.96 10.84
C GLY A 39 -4.54 10.46 10.88
N ASP A 40 -5.04 9.85 9.80
CA ASP A 40 -5.14 8.39 9.70
C ASP A 40 -3.76 7.76 9.66
N TRP A 41 -3.62 6.58 10.25
CA TRP A 41 -2.37 5.83 10.23
C TRP A 41 -2.58 4.32 10.24
N ALA A 42 -1.58 3.63 9.68
CA ALA A 42 -1.48 2.18 9.68
C ALA A 42 -0.05 1.77 10.04
N ARG A 43 0.07 0.81 10.96
CA ARG A 43 1.33 0.17 11.31
C ARG A 43 1.39 -1.19 10.65
N TYR A 44 2.53 -1.49 10.05
CA TYR A 44 2.80 -2.75 9.36
C TYR A 44 3.98 -3.46 10.00
N GLU A 45 3.85 -4.76 10.18
CA GLU A 45 4.97 -5.64 10.46
C GLU A 45 5.61 -6.07 9.14
N VAL A 46 6.95 -6.07 9.09
CA VAL A 46 7.72 -6.51 7.91
C VAL A 46 8.51 -7.76 8.27
N THR A 47 8.09 -8.89 7.70
CA THR A 47 8.69 -10.20 7.91
C THR A 47 9.47 -10.60 6.66
N ARG A 48 10.73 -11.00 6.85
CA ARG A 48 11.50 -11.69 5.82
C ARG A 48 11.35 -13.19 6.01
N ILE A 49 10.96 -13.90 4.96
CA ILE A 49 10.69 -15.34 5.02
C ILE A 49 11.93 -16.13 4.60
N THR A 50 12.66 -15.72 3.56
CA THR A 50 13.86 -16.42 3.08
C THR A 50 15.17 -15.68 3.40
N HIS A 51 16.24 -16.46 3.62
CA HIS A 51 17.50 -16.00 4.21
C HIS A 51 18.59 -15.61 3.20
N TYR A 52 18.38 -15.70 1.89
CA TYR A 52 19.44 -15.39 0.93
C TYR A 52 19.67 -13.89 0.79
N ASP A 53 20.94 -13.46 0.85
CA ASP A 53 21.41 -12.07 0.87
C ASP A 53 21.06 -11.22 -0.36
N VAL A 54 20.37 -11.78 -1.37
CA VAL A 54 19.88 -11.01 -2.51
C VAL A 54 18.59 -10.31 -2.10
N VAL A 55 18.77 -9.11 -1.59
CA VAL A 55 17.71 -8.31 -1.01
C VAL A 55 17.20 -7.34 -2.07
N TYR A 56 16.09 -7.69 -2.72
CA TYR A 56 15.21 -6.71 -3.34
C TYR A 56 14.31 -6.11 -2.26
N ALA A 57 14.93 -5.42 -1.29
CA ALA A 57 14.19 -4.55 -0.38
C ALA A 57 13.66 -3.36 -1.18
N PRO A 58 12.44 -2.89 -0.93
CA PRO A 58 12.07 -1.55 -1.36
C PRO A 58 13.10 -0.55 -0.82
N PHE A 59 13.58 0.35 -1.69
CA PHE A 59 14.61 1.38 -1.47
C PHE A 59 15.09 1.59 -0.03
N GLY A 60 16.34 1.22 0.27
CA GLY A 60 17.01 1.59 1.53
C GLY A 60 16.45 0.94 2.79
N MET A 61 15.46 0.05 2.67
CA MET A 61 14.85 -0.69 3.78
C MET A 61 15.59 -1.99 4.11
N GLU A 62 16.82 -2.16 3.64
CA GLU A 62 17.63 -3.36 3.93
C GLU A 62 17.87 -3.54 5.44
N SER A 63 17.87 -2.43 6.19
CA SER A 63 17.98 -2.42 7.66
C SER A 63 16.64 -2.61 8.39
N LEU A 64 15.53 -2.73 7.66
CA LEU A 64 14.16 -2.82 8.17
C LEU A 64 13.58 -4.24 8.07
N PHE A 65 14.40 -5.26 7.76
CA PHE A 65 13.93 -6.63 7.96
C PHE A 65 13.78 -6.91 9.44
N GLU A 66 12.66 -7.54 9.81
CA GLU A 66 12.29 -7.83 11.19
C GLU A 66 11.95 -6.56 11.99
N SER A 67 11.32 -5.61 11.33
CA SER A 67 11.05 -4.26 11.81
C SER A 67 9.58 -3.89 11.55
N TRP A 68 9.14 -2.70 11.93
CA TRP A 68 7.82 -2.22 11.56
C TRP A 68 7.87 -0.87 10.86
N LEU A 69 6.87 -0.67 10.00
CA LEU A 69 6.63 0.57 9.27
C LEU A 69 5.38 1.24 9.84
N VAL A 70 5.37 2.56 9.84
CA VAL A 70 4.17 3.36 10.10
C VAL A 70 3.94 4.28 8.91
N VAL A 71 2.74 4.21 8.37
CA VAL A 71 2.24 5.16 7.37
C VAL A 71 1.28 6.09 8.09
N GLU A 72 1.53 7.40 8.02
CA GLU A 72 0.68 8.43 8.61
C GLU A 72 0.26 9.41 7.52
N ILE A 73 -1.04 9.56 7.31
CA ILE A 73 -1.60 10.47 6.32
C ILE A 73 -1.47 11.90 6.84
N LYS A 74 -0.75 12.73 6.10
CA LYS A 74 -0.48 14.13 6.46
C LYS A 74 -1.42 15.11 5.77
N ASN A 75 -1.87 14.79 4.57
CA ASN A 75 -2.81 15.63 3.83
C ASN A 75 -3.56 14.79 2.80
N VAL A 76 -4.83 15.12 2.57
CA VAL A 76 -5.67 14.59 1.50
C VAL A 76 -6.31 15.78 0.78
N SER A 77 -5.93 16.01 -0.47
CA SER A 77 -6.44 17.09 -1.31
C SER A 77 -6.84 16.54 -2.67
N ASP A 78 -8.13 16.55 -2.98
CA ASP A 78 -8.69 16.02 -4.22
C ASP A 78 -8.23 14.58 -4.51
N SER A 79 -7.38 14.38 -5.52
CA SER A 79 -6.82 13.09 -5.95
C SER A 79 -5.47 12.77 -5.31
N ILE A 80 -4.93 13.70 -4.50
CA ILE A 80 -3.57 13.67 -3.97
C ILE A 80 -3.58 13.34 -2.48
N VAL A 81 -2.78 12.35 -2.09
CA VAL A 81 -2.56 11.93 -0.71
C VAL A 81 -1.09 12.08 -0.38
N THR A 82 -0.76 12.93 0.59
CA THR A 82 0.60 13.03 1.15
C THR A 82 0.65 12.24 2.45
N TYR A 83 1.65 11.38 2.60
CA TYR A 83 1.83 10.57 3.80
C TYR A 83 3.30 10.46 4.19
N ASN A 84 3.55 10.34 5.49
CA ASN A 84 4.86 10.03 6.03
C ASN A 84 4.98 8.52 6.22
N LEU A 85 6.09 7.96 5.74
CA LEU A 85 6.49 6.59 5.97
C LEU A 85 7.67 6.58 6.93
N SER A 86 7.49 6.03 8.13
CA SER A 86 8.54 5.89 9.14
C SER A 86 8.89 4.43 9.36
N GLY A 87 10.19 4.10 9.33
CA GLY A 87 10.70 2.75 9.61
C GLY A 87 11.37 2.67 10.97
N PHE A 88 11.09 1.59 11.70
CA PHE A 88 11.57 1.37 13.06
C PHE A 88 12.21 0.00 13.19
N ASN A 89 13.41 -0.07 13.75
CA ASN A 89 14.08 -1.34 14.02
C ASN A 89 13.41 -2.12 15.17
N ARG A 90 13.90 -3.34 15.46
CA ARG A 90 13.43 -4.21 16.56
C ARG A 90 13.40 -3.55 17.94
N LEU A 91 14.26 -2.57 18.17
CA LEU A 91 14.36 -1.83 19.44
C LEU A 91 13.34 -0.68 19.52
N GLY A 92 12.57 -0.44 18.46
CA GLY A 92 11.64 0.66 18.34
C GLY A 92 12.29 2.01 18.05
N LEU A 93 13.56 2.01 17.62
CA LEU A 93 14.23 3.23 17.19
C LEU A 93 13.87 3.52 15.74
N LYS A 94 13.45 4.75 15.46
CA LYS A 94 13.23 5.23 14.09
C LYS A 94 14.57 5.27 13.34
N VAL A 95 14.66 4.58 12.22
CA VAL A 95 15.87 4.49 11.39
C VAL A 95 15.70 5.11 10.01
N ALA A 96 14.46 5.32 9.58
CA ALA A 96 14.13 5.96 8.30
C ALA A 96 12.84 6.76 8.40
N GLU A 97 12.75 7.84 7.63
CA GLU A 97 11.54 8.62 7.45
C GLU A 97 11.52 9.23 6.04
N PHE A 98 10.41 9.05 5.34
CA PHE A 98 10.18 9.58 3.99
C PHE A 98 8.82 10.24 3.93
N THR A 99 8.71 11.36 3.23
CA THR A 99 7.43 11.93 2.83
C THR A 99 7.17 11.53 1.39
N LEU A 100 6.05 10.85 1.18
CA LEU A 100 5.64 10.34 -0.12
C LEU A 100 4.30 10.97 -0.51
N GLN A 101 4.04 11.00 -1.82
CA GLN A 101 2.81 11.51 -2.39
C GLN A 101 2.26 10.47 -3.34
N PHE A 102 0.98 10.14 -3.16
CA PHE A 102 0.20 9.39 -4.11
C PHE A 102 -0.72 10.35 -4.86
N ASP A 103 -0.73 10.29 -6.19
CA ASP A 103 -1.70 11.02 -7.02
C ASP A 103 -2.48 10.03 -7.88
N SER A 104 -3.76 9.89 -7.55
CA SER A 104 -4.64 8.94 -8.21
C SER A 104 -4.91 9.26 -9.70
N GLN A 105 -4.57 10.48 -10.17
CA GLN A 105 -4.60 10.83 -11.60
C GLN A 105 -3.39 10.34 -12.38
N HIS A 106 -2.21 10.27 -11.74
CA HIS A 106 -0.97 9.79 -12.36
C HIS A 106 -0.81 8.27 -12.24
N GLY A 107 -1.65 7.64 -11.43
CA GLY A 107 -1.75 6.20 -11.27
C GLY A 107 -0.81 5.66 -10.19
N PHE A 108 -0.90 4.35 -10.01
CA PHE A 108 -0.13 3.59 -9.03
C PHE A 108 1.36 3.58 -9.34
N GLU A 109 2.15 4.12 -8.42
CA GLU A 109 3.58 3.83 -8.31
C GLU A 109 3.80 2.63 -7.38
N ASP A 110 4.90 1.88 -7.61
CA ASP A 110 5.32 0.61 -7.00
C ASP A 110 5.16 0.49 -5.47
N PHE A 111 5.03 1.61 -4.77
CA PHE A 111 5.00 1.69 -3.31
C PHE A 111 3.78 2.43 -2.76
N SER A 112 2.69 2.54 -3.52
CA SER A 112 1.52 3.27 -3.04
C SER A 112 0.87 2.53 -1.86
N TYR A 113 0.83 3.19 -0.69
CA TYR A 113 0.16 2.67 0.51
C TYR A 113 -1.33 3.01 0.55
N VAL A 114 -1.78 3.84 -0.39
CA VAL A 114 -3.15 4.30 -0.52
C VAL A 114 -3.56 4.16 -1.98
N ILE A 115 -4.78 3.70 -2.21
CA ILE A 115 -5.48 3.75 -3.50
C ILE A 115 -6.86 4.41 -3.30
N PRO A 116 -7.58 4.79 -4.36
CA PRO A 116 -8.97 5.21 -4.20
C PRO A 116 -9.83 4.08 -3.61
N SER A 117 -10.72 4.41 -2.68
CA SER A 117 -11.60 3.43 -2.00
C SER A 117 -12.75 2.96 -2.90
N ASN A 118 -13.14 3.74 -3.90
CA ASN A 118 -14.20 3.36 -4.83
C ASN A 118 -13.77 2.40 -5.95
N MET A 119 -12.51 1.92 -5.97
CA MET A 119 -11.98 1.02 -7.02
C MET A 119 -12.66 -0.36 -7.00
N ASN A 120 -13.22 -0.78 -8.12
CA ASN A 120 -13.89 -2.07 -8.32
C ASN A 120 -13.02 -3.04 -9.11
N LEU A 121 -13.47 -4.29 -9.16
CA LEU A 121 -12.86 -5.32 -10.00
C LEU A 121 -12.66 -4.81 -11.44
N GLY A 122 -11.43 -4.90 -11.94
CA GLY A 122 -11.07 -4.46 -13.30
C GLY A 122 -10.72 -2.96 -13.42
N ASP A 123 -10.94 -2.14 -12.39
CA ASP A 123 -10.53 -0.74 -12.43
C ASP A 123 -9.00 -0.63 -12.50
N ILE A 124 -8.51 0.33 -13.29
CA ILE A 124 -7.09 0.55 -13.52
C ILE A 124 -6.47 1.26 -12.31
N LEU A 125 -5.53 0.60 -11.66
CA LEU A 125 -4.73 1.18 -10.57
C LEU A 125 -3.64 2.09 -11.12
N GLY A 126 -3.01 1.70 -12.24
CA GLY A 126 -1.95 2.47 -12.87
C GLY A 126 -1.31 1.73 -14.03
N THR A 127 -0.18 2.25 -14.48
CA THR A 127 0.63 1.62 -15.53
C THR A 127 2.05 1.41 -15.04
N ARG A 128 2.66 0.29 -15.39
CA ARG A 128 4.03 -0.05 -15.01
C ARG A 128 4.86 -0.39 -16.24
N ARG A 129 6.11 0.05 -16.26
CA ARG A 129 7.08 -0.39 -17.27
C ARG A 129 7.50 -1.81 -16.92
N LEU A 130 7.09 -2.78 -17.72
CA LEU A 130 7.42 -4.19 -17.55
C LEU A 130 8.43 -4.60 -18.60
N TRP A 131 9.37 -5.47 -18.24
CA TRP A 131 10.25 -6.08 -19.21
C TRP A 131 9.54 -7.26 -19.88
N ASP A 132 9.43 -7.22 -21.21
CA ASP A 132 8.95 -8.32 -22.03
C ASP A 132 10.15 -9.20 -22.42
N ASN A 133 10.16 -10.42 -21.90
CA ASN A 133 11.22 -11.39 -22.15
C ASN A 133 11.18 -11.97 -23.58
N VAL A 134 10.04 -11.91 -24.28
CA VAL A 134 9.91 -12.42 -25.65
C VAL A 134 10.49 -11.43 -26.64
N THR A 135 10.15 -10.15 -26.49
CA THR A 135 10.62 -9.09 -27.39
C THR A 135 11.92 -8.44 -26.91
N ASN A 136 12.36 -8.77 -25.70
CA ASN A 136 13.53 -8.17 -25.03
C ASN A 136 13.43 -6.64 -24.99
N SER A 137 12.24 -6.13 -24.63
CA SER A 137 11.92 -4.70 -24.66
C SER A 137 11.09 -4.29 -23.44
N VAL A 138 11.05 -2.99 -23.15
CA VAL A 138 10.17 -2.44 -22.12
C VAL A 138 8.79 -2.20 -22.72
N ILE A 139 7.78 -2.84 -22.16
CA ILE A 139 6.37 -2.62 -22.48
C ILE A 139 5.66 -1.87 -21.35
N LEU A 140 4.54 -1.22 -21.66
CA LEU A 140 3.69 -0.60 -20.65
C LEU A 140 2.58 -1.59 -20.25
N GLY A 141 2.72 -2.18 -19.06
CA GLY A 141 1.68 -3.01 -18.45
C GLY A 141 0.62 -2.15 -17.77
N ILE A 142 -0.65 -2.54 -17.91
CA ILE A 142 -1.76 -1.93 -17.18
C ILE A 142 -2.04 -2.79 -15.94
N LEU A 143 -1.99 -2.18 -14.77
CA LEU A 143 -2.28 -2.83 -13.49
C LEU A 143 -3.75 -2.56 -13.13
N THR A 144 -4.51 -3.61 -12.91
CA THR A 144 -5.94 -3.53 -12.58
C THR A 144 -6.23 -4.27 -11.27
N VAL A 145 -7.28 -3.88 -10.56
CA VAL A 145 -7.80 -4.68 -9.44
C VAL A 145 -8.17 -6.08 -9.93
N ASN A 146 -7.47 -7.10 -9.44
CA ASN A 146 -7.62 -8.49 -9.87
C ASN A 146 -8.83 -9.18 -9.23
N THR A 147 -9.04 -8.99 -7.93
CA THR A 147 -10.17 -9.54 -7.17
C THR A 147 -10.61 -8.57 -6.06
N THR A 148 -11.81 -8.79 -5.53
CA THR A 148 -12.25 -8.19 -4.26
C THR A 148 -12.76 -9.32 -3.37
N GLU A 149 -12.18 -9.51 -2.20
CA GLU A 149 -12.46 -10.67 -1.34
C GLU A 149 -12.40 -10.34 0.15
N PRO A 150 -13.12 -11.08 1.01
CA PRO A 150 -13.03 -10.91 2.45
C PRO A 150 -11.67 -11.41 2.97
N ARG A 151 -11.08 -10.64 3.88
CA ARG A 151 -9.81 -10.92 4.56
C ARG A 151 -9.93 -10.50 6.02
N GLU A 152 -9.20 -11.18 6.91
CA GLU A 152 -9.26 -10.91 8.36
C GLU A 152 -7.99 -10.20 8.85
N TYR A 153 -8.18 -9.05 9.50
CA TYR A 153 -7.08 -8.26 10.10
C TYR A 153 -7.44 -7.84 11.51
N GLY A 154 -6.65 -8.34 12.48
CA GLY A 154 -6.88 -8.10 13.89
C GLY A 154 -8.30 -8.49 14.31
N GLY A 155 -8.75 -9.70 13.93
CA GLY A 155 -10.07 -10.22 14.26
C GLY A 155 -11.26 -9.44 13.69
N VAL A 156 -11.04 -8.60 12.67
CA VAL A 156 -12.09 -7.90 11.91
C VAL A 156 -12.03 -8.31 10.45
N GLU A 157 -13.16 -8.78 9.91
CA GLU A 157 -13.31 -9.04 8.48
C GLU A 157 -13.40 -7.72 7.71
N ARG A 158 -12.62 -7.61 6.64
CA ARG A 158 -12.56 -6.48 5.72
C ARG A 158 -12.69 -6.99 4.30
N LEU A 159 -13.42 -6.28 3.45
CA LEU A 159 -13.32 -6.50 2.01
C LEU A 159 -12.03 -5.87 1.51
N ALA A 160 -11.22 -6.62 0.76
CA ALA A 160 -9.94 -6.18 0.24
C ALA A 160 -9.90 -6.28 -1.28
N ASN A 161 -9.46 -5.21 -1.95
CA ASN A 161 -9.11 -5.22 -3.36
C ASN A 161 -7.69 -5.76 -3.51
N SER A 162 -7.49 -6.71 -4.42
CA SER A 162 -6.18 -7.30 -4.68
C SER A 162 -5.57 -6.82 -6.00
N LEU A 163 -4.24 -6.76 -6.03
CA LEU A 163 -3.41 -6.68 -7.23
C LEU A 163 -2.37 -7.80 -7.15
N CYS A 164 -2.34 -8.66 -8.15
CA CYS A 164 -1.37 -9.73 -8.31
C CYS A 164 -0.74 -9.63 -9.71
N TYR A 165 0.58 -9.50 -9.78
CA TYR A 165 1.31 -9.47 -11.04
C TYR A 165 2.72 -10.01 -10.87
N SER A 166 3.34 -10.31 -12.01
CA SER A 166 4.74 -10.70 -12.09
C SER A 166 5.48 -9.81 -13.08
N GLU A 167 6.74 -9.54 -12.82
CA GLU A 167 7.61 -8.84 -13.75
C GLU A 167 8.99 -9.48 -13.85
N PHE A 168 9.64 -9.28 -14.99
CA PHE A 168 11.06 -9.59 -15.15
C PHE A 168 11.87 -8.34 -14.80
N GLN A 169 12.84 -8.50 -13.90
CA GLN A 169 13.84 -7.48 -13.64
C GLN A 169 15.21 -7.98 -14.11
N PRO A 170 15.90 -7.25 -15.01
CA PRO A 170 17.29 -7.55 -15.29
C PRO A 170 18.13 -7.32 -14.02
N GLU A 171 18.92 -8.32 -13.59
CA GLU A 171 19.96 -8.08 -12.60
C GLU A 171 21.01 -7.13 -13.22
N GLY A 172 21.32 -6.03 -12.53
CA GLY A 172 22.38 -5.10 -12.93
C GLY A 172 22.12 -4.27 -14.20
N MET A 173 23.02 -3.30 -14.45
CA MET A 173 22.97 -2.44 -15.65
C MET A 173 23.51 -3.13 -16.93
N SER A 174 23.79 -4.43 -16.89
CA SER A 174 24.33 -5.15 -18.03
C SER A 174 23.32 -6.19 -18.52
N THR A 175 23.04 -6.18 -19.82
CA THR A 175 22.05 -7.04 -20.52
C THR A 175 22.39 -8.54 -20.53
N GLN A 176 23.32 -9.00 -19.68
CA GLN A 176 23.88 -10.35 -19.68
C GLN A 176 23.72 -11.09 -18.34
N GLN A 177 23.17 -10.44 -17.31
CA GLN A 177 22.90 -11.09 -16.02
C GLN A 177 21.54 -11.80 -16.04
N PRO A 178 21.37 -12.84 -15.20
CA PRO A 178 20.14 -13.61 -15.19
C PRO A 178 18.95 -12.70 -14.84
N LEU A 179 17.84 -12.89 -15.54
CA LEU A 179 16.59 -12.21 -15.19
C LEU A 179 16.14 -12.72 -13.81
N THR A 180 15.59 -11.84 -12.99
CA THR A 180 14.83 -12.23 -11.80
C THR A 180 13.35 -12.08 -12.11
N ILE A 181 12.53 -13.08 -11.78
CA ILE A 181 11.07 -12.91 -11.77
C ILE A 181 10.68 -12.41 -10.40
N ILE A 182 9.96 -11.30 -10.36
CA ILE A 182 9.37 -10.74 -9.15
C ILE A 182 7.87 -10.95 -9.22
N TYR A 183 7.31 -11.72 -8.30
CA TYR A 183 5.87 -11.83 -8.07
C TYR A 183 5.49 -10.91 -6.93
N GLN A 184 4.44 -10.11 -7.15
CA GLN A 184 3.89 -9.22 -6.15
C GLN A 184 2.41 -9.48 -5.96
N GLU A 185 2.00 -9.56 -4.70
CA GLU A 185 0.60 -9.56 -4.29
C GLU A 185 0.38 -8.40 -3.31
N GLN A 186 -0.64 -7.60 -3.55
CA GLN A 186 -0.98 -6.45 -2.72
C GLN A 186 -2.47 -6.41 -2.47
N TYR A 187 -2.88 -6.06 -1.26
CA TYR A 187 -4.29 -5.98 -0.88
C TYR A 187 -4.54 -4.65 -0.18
N TRP A 188 -5.57 -3.92 -0.60
CA TRP A 188 -6.02 -2.67 0.02
C TRP A 188 -7.43 -2.82 0.55
N ASP A 189 -7.70 -2.20 1.69
CA ASP A 189 -9.02 -2.17 2.29
C ASP A 189 -10.00 -1.45 1.36
N LYS A 190 -11.08 -2.11 0.96
CA LYS A 190 -12.07 -1.57 0.02
C LYS A 190 -12.74 -0.30 0.55
N ALA A 191 -12.93 -0.16 1.86
CA ALA A 191 -13.63 0.99 2.44
C ALA A 191 -12.74 2.24 2.52
N SER A 192 -11.47 2.08 2.92
CA SER A 192 -10.56 3.20 3.14
C SER A 192 -9.55 3.42 2.02
N GLY A 193 -9.19 2.37 1.28
CA GLY A 193 -8.11 2.36 0.29
C GLY A 193 -6.71 2.23 0.90
N ILE A 194 -6.58 2.05 2.22
CA ILE A 194 -5.27 1.83 2.86
C ILE A 194 -4.77 0.41 2.56
N LEU A 195 -3.46 0.27 2.37
CA LEU A 195 -2.82 -1.02 2.18
C LEU A 195 -3.03 -1.90 3.43
N LEU A 196 -3.35 -3.17 3.21
CA LEU A 196 -3.55 -4.17 4.25
C LEU A 196 -2.36 -5.13 4.30
N GLU A 197 -1.94 -5.62 3.14
CA GLU A 197 -0.76 -6.47 3.06
C GLU A 197 -0.09 -6.38 1.68
N ARG A 198 1.21 -6.64 1.66
CA ARG A 198 2.03 -6.74 0.46
C ARG A 198 2.99 -7.90 0.61
N LYS A 199 3.00 -8.80 -0.35
CA LYS A 199 3.91 -9.92 -0.44
C LYS A 199 4.74 -9.78 -1.70
N ILE A 200 6.06 -9.95 -1.58
CA ILE A 200 6.96 -9.98 -2.73
C ILE A 200 7.79 -11.26 -2.67
N GLN A 201 7.86 -11.95 -3.80
CA GLN A 201 8.64 -13.16 -3.99
C GLN A 201 9.51 -13.00 -5.24
N CYS A 202 10.82 -13.19 -5.09
CA CYS A 202 11.78 -13.14 -6.17
C CYS A 202 12.26 -14.57 -6.48
N TYR A 203 12.41 -14.89 -7.76
CA TYR A 203 12.91 -16.16 -8.25
C TYR A 203 13.99 -15.92 -9.31
N ALA A 204 15.02 -16.76 -9.31
CA ALA A 204 15.96 -16.80 -10.43
C ALA A 204 15.23 -17.24 -11.72
N PHE A 205 15.59 -16.64 -12.86
CA PHE A 205 15.07 -17.05 -14.16
C PHE A 205 16.07 -17.92 -14.93
N PRO A 206 15.62 -19.01 -15.58
CA PRO A 206 14.28 -19.59 -15.50
C PRO A 206 14.03 -20.27 -14.14
N PRO A 207 12.80 -20.21 -13.58
CA PRO A 207 12.49 -20.86 -12.31
C PRO A 207 12.44 -22.38 -12.51
N ASN A 208 13.12 -23.13 -11.66
CA ASN A 208 12.97 -24.58 -11.64
C ASN A 208 11.67 -24.97 -10.92
N PRO A 209 10.93 -26.00 -11.38
CA PRO A 209 9.77 -26.49 -10.65
C PRO A 209 10.12 -26.89 -9.21
N GLY A 210 9.40 -26.34 -8.23
CA GLY A 210 9.63 -26.58 -6.81
C GLY A 210 10.77 -25.75 -6.19
N GLU A 211 11.39 -24.85 -6.95
CA GLU A 211 12.37 -23.90 -6.43
C GLU A 211 11.70 -22.92 -5.46
N GLN A 212 12.35 -22.72 -4.32
CA GLN A 212 11.94 -21.71 -3.33
C GLN A 212 12.34 -20.32 -3.83
N PRO A 213 11.58 -19.26 -3.48
CA PRO A 213 11.98 -17.91 -3.84
C PRO A 213 13.37 -17.59 -3.28
N CYS A 214 14.23 -17.01 -4.12
CA CYS A 214 15.54 -16.53 -3.68
C CYS A 214 15.39 -15.38 -2.68
N SER A 215 14.29 -14.62 -2.73
CA SER A 215 13.97 -13.59 -1.75
C SER A 215 12.47 -13.56 -1.53
N GLU A 216 12.03 -13.53 -0.28
CA GLU A 216 10.62 -13.41 0.07
C GLU A 216 10.47 -12.52 1.29
N TRP A 217 9.59 -11.53 1.16
CA TRP A 217 9.18 -10.71 2.27
C TRP A 217 7.70 -10.41 2.22
N TRP A 218 7.15 -10.19 3.41
CA TRP A 218 5.74 -9.93 3.63
C TRP A 218 5.60 -8.75 4.57
N MET A 219 4.76 -7.81 4.18
CA MET A 219 4.34 -6.69 5.00
C MET A 219 2.86 -6.83 5.27
N LYS A 220 2.46 -6.82 6.54
CA LYS A 220 1.05 -6.97 6.95
C LYS A 220 0.68 -5.90 7.96
N ILE A 221 -0.51 -5.32 7.82
CA ILE A 221 -1.06 -4.39 8.80
C ILE A 221 -1.31 -5.09 10.13
N VAL A 222 -0.84 -4.47 11.22
CA VAL A 222 -0.94 -5.01 12.58
C VAL A 222 -1.63 -4.06 13.55
N ASP A 223 -1.72 -2.77 13.23
CA ASP A 223 -2.45 -1.79 14.04
C ASP A 223 -2.87 -0.60 13.16
N THR A 224 -3.94 0.08 13.56
CA THR A 224 -4.49 1.24 12.83
C THR A 224 -5.44 2.05 13.72
N ASN A 225 -5.77 3.27 13.29
CA ASN A 225 -6.91 4.04 13.82
C ASN A 225 -8.13 4.06 12.87
N LEU A 226 -8.05 3.45 11.68
CA LEU A 226 -9.16 3.45 10.70
C LEU A 226 -10.32 2.53 11.13
N TRP A 227 -10.04 1.50 11.92
CA TRP A 227 -11.04 0.64 12.57
C TRP A 227 -10.49 0.07 13.88
N GLN A 228 -11.38 -0.47 14.71
CA GLN A 228 -11.01 -1.13 15.94
C GLN A 228 -10.61 -2.59 15.66
N MET A 229 -9.32 -2.90 15.77
CA MET A 229 -8.84 -4.29 15.74
C MET A 229 -9.05 -4.98 17.08
N ASN A 230 -9.53 -6.22 17.05
CA ASN A 230 -9.56 -7.21 18.13
C ASN A 230 -8.16 -7.81 18.32
N ASN A 231 -7.19 -6.98 18.68
CA ASN A 231 -5.84 -7.47 18.97
C ASN A 231 -5.71 -7.74 20.47
N ASP A 232 -5.40 -8.99 20.84
CA ASP A 232 -4.86 -9.31 22.18
C ASP A 232 -3.50 -8.61 22.43
N HIS A 233 -2.89 -8.08 21.37
CA HIS A 233 -1.65 -7.31 21.37
C HIS A 233 -1.83 -5.79 21.40
N GLN A 234 -2.90 -5.25 22.01
CA GLN A 234 -2.94 -3.81 22.29
C GLN A 234 -1.70 -3.43 23.11
N SER A 235 -0.74 -2.79 22.44
CA SER A 235 0.54 -2.41 23.02
C SER A 235 0.31 -1.61 24.32
N PRO A 236 1.04 -1.91 25.41
CA PRO A 236 0.97 -1.15 26.66
C PRO A 236 1.16 0.37 26.46
N LEU A 237 1.74 0.80 25.33
CA LEU A 237 1.95 2.20 24.97
C LEU A 237 0.64 2.98 24.75
N ARG A 238 -0.47 2.36 24.28
CA ARG A 238 -1.78 3.04 24.21
C ARG A 238 -2.39 3.26 25.60
N LEU A 239 -2.09 2.42 26.59
CA LEU A 239 -2.49 2.63 27.98
C LEU A 239 -1.67 3.74 28.67
N LEU A 240 -0.40 3.91 28.28
CA LEU A 240 0.45 4.99 28.80
C LEU A 240 0.07 6.37 28.24
N SER A 241 -0.29 6.49 26.95
CA SER A 241 -0.69 7.78 26.37
C SER A 241 -2.04 8.29 26.88
N LEU A 242 -2.97 7.40 27.26
CA LEU A 242 -4.25 7.77 27.87
C LEU A 242 -4.16 8.05 29.39
N SER A 243 -3.11 7.60 30.08
CA SER A 243 -2.96 7.79 31.54
C SER A 243 -2.09 8.99 31.94
N LEU A 244 -1.24 9.50 31.05
CA LEU A 244 -0.40 10.69 31.31
C LEU A 244 -1.18 11.98 31.62
N PRO A 245 -2.29 12.34 30.94
CA PRO A 245 -3.04 13.54 31.32
C PRO A 245 -3.78 13.39 32.67
N VAL A 246 -4.17 12.18 33.06
CA VAL A 246 -4.91 11.93 34.32
C VAL A 246 -3.97 11.98 35.53
N ILE A 247 -2.76 11.44 35.42
CA ILE A 247 -1.76 11.50 36.51
C ILE A 247 -1.29 12.95 36.73
N GLY A 248 -1.09 13.73 35.66
CA GLY A 248 -0.73 15.15 35.77
C GLY A 248 -1.77 15.99 36.51
N VAL A 249 -3.06 15.79 36.23
CA VAL A 249 -4.16 16.50 36.91
C VAL A 249 -4.28 16.07 38.38
N ALA A 250 -4.13 14.77 38.67
CA ALA A 250 -4.18 14.27 40.04
C ALA A 250 -3.03 14.81 40.91
N VAL A 251 -1.79 14.87 40.40
CA VAL A 251 -0.63 15.41 41.14
C VAL A 251 -0.78 16.92 41.41
N VAL A 252 -1.32 17.69 40.46
CA VAL A 252 -1.58 19.12 40.67
C VAL A 252 -2.70 19.36 41.67
N ALA A 253 -3.78 18.57 41.62
CA ALA A 253 -4.88 18.65 42.58
C ALA A 253 -4.43 18.27 43.99
N PHE A 254 -3.70 17.16 44.14
CA PHE A 254 -3.20 16.69 45.43
C PHE A 254 -2.14 17.63 46.02
N GLY A 255 -1.27 18.20 45.18
CA GLY A 255 -0.29 19.20 45.59
C GLY A 255 -0.91 20.53 46.06
N ARG A 256 -2.07 20.92 45.51
CA ARG A 256 -2.83 22.09 45.99
C ARG A 256 -3.47 21.84 47.35
N GLU A 257 -4.04 20.66 47.57
CA GLU A 257 -4.67 20.32 48.85
C GLU A 257 -3.64 20.16 49.98
N LEU A 258 -2.49 19.55 49.71
CA LEU A 258 -1.38 19.45 50.67
C LEU A 258 -0.85 20.81 51.11
N ARG A 259 -0.74 21.80 50.20
CA ARG A 259 -0.36 23.17 50.58
C ARG A 259 -1.40 23.85 51.45
N ARG A 260 -2.70 23.57 51.24
CA ARG A 260 -3.78 24.11 52.07
C ARG A 260 -3.69 23.60 53.50
N ILE A 261 -3.47 22.30 53.68
CA ILE A 261 -3.34 21.65 54.98
C ILE A 261 -2.09 22.16 55.74
N ILE A 262 -0.94 22.23 55.06
CA ILE A 262 0.31 22.73 55.67
C ILE A 262 0.22 24.23 56.00
N GLY A 263 -0.48 25.01 55.18
CA GLY A 263 -0.69 26.44 55.40
C GLY A 263 -1.54 26.75 56.63
N HIS A 264 -2.56 25.93 56.94
CA HIS A 264 -3.38 26.11 58.15
C HIS A 264 -2.67 25.65 59.44
N SER A 265 -1.76 24.68 59.38
CA SER A 265 -1.04 24.19 60.57
C SER A 265 -0.05 25.19 61.18
N ARG A 266 0.30 26.29 60.48
CA ARG A 266 1.25 27.31 61.00
C ARG A 266 0.58 28.52 61.68
N GLY A 267 -0.76 28.56 61.75
CA GLY A 267 -1.50 29.70 62.31
C GLY A 267 -1.70 29.71 63.83
N ASP A 268 -1.67 28.55 64.49
CA ASP A 268 -2.12 28.41 65.90
C ASP A 268 -1.00 28.16 66.91
N LYS A 269 0.03 29.03 66.89
CA LYS A 269 0.93 29.18 68.03
C LYS A 269 1.01 30.65 68.42
N ARG A 270 0.04 31.08 69.23
CA ARG A 270 0.17 32.22 70.14
C ARG A 270 -0.28 31.77 71.53
#